data_AF-A0A2I0QB69-F1
#
_entry.id   AF-A0A2I0QB69-F1
#
_cell.length_a   1.000
_cell.length_b   1.000
_cell.length_c   1.000
_cell.angle_alpha   90.00
_cell.angle_beta   90.00
_cell.angle_gamma   90.00
#
_symmetry.space_group_name_H-M   'P 1'
#
loop_
_entity.id
_entity.type
_entity.pdbx_description
1 polymer ?
#
loop_
_entity_poly.entity_id
_entity_poly.type
_entity_poly.pdbx_seq_one_letter_code
_entity_poly.pdbx_strand_id
1 'polypeptide(L)'
;MIYNSLDTIPYKRFIKIEESEEFWRLNTNINRAEDCSPEKMIQYLVIWGELYEQHLSKNQTSESKKIFKLSKNIDELLALNKVILMSCEALKFTFNQEIYDILISYGYKLNVENTESYYNDLDKIEREANAYVIKAEHYQKMLPEPKEQGNNDYDIDDVMASYSAILGFDIGDYNEITYTKYFACQKQVNAKIKSINAQNKK
;
A
#
# COMPACT_ATOMS: atom_id res chain seq x y z
N MET A 1 -26.11 -0.20 9.83
CA MET A 1 -25.68 1.00 9.10
C MET A 1 -24.41 0.64 8.33
N ILE A 2 -24.25 1.08 7.08
CA ILE A 2 -23.02 0.83 6.30
C ILE A 2 -22.22 2.12 6.25
N TYR A 3 -20.95 2.06 6.61
CA TYR A 3 -20.03 3.18 6.47
C TYR A 3 -19.58 3.28 5.01
N ASN A 4 -19.91 4.40 4.37
CA ASN A 4 -19.59 4.71 2.97
C ASN A 4 -18.86 6.04 2.79
N SER A 5 -18.53 6.73 3.88
CA SER A 5 -17.77 7.98 3.86
C SER A 5 -16.76 8.05 5.01
N LEU A 6 -15.62 8.70 4.76
CA LEU A 6 -14.63 9.06 5.79
C LEU A 6 -15.21 10.01 6.86
N ASP A 7 -16.31 10.69 6.56
CA ASP A 7 -16.97 11.57 7.53
C ASP A 7 -17.80 10.80 8.56
N THR A 8 -18.19 9.56 8.25
CA THR A 8 -19.09 8.76 9.08
C THR A 8 -18.39 7.57 9.75
N ILE A 9 -17.33 7.03 9.15
CA ILE A 9 -16.60 5.88 9.74
C ILE A 9 -15.74 6.32 10.94
N PRO A 10 -15.84 5.63 12.10
CA PRO A 10 -14.92 5.84 13.21
C PRO A 10 -13.48 5.49 12.84
N TYR A 11 -12.52 6.30 13.27
CA TYR A 11 -11.10 6.12 12.93
C TYR A 11 -10.55 4.78 13.42
N LYS A 12 -10.84 4.38 14.66
CA LYS A 12 -10.44 3.06 15.21
C LYS A 12 -11.01 1.90 14.38
N ARG A 13 -12.22 2.05 13.83
CA ARG A 13 -12.84 1.02 12.96
C ARG A 13 -12.17 0.98 11.59
N PHE A 14 -11.80 2.14 11.03
CA PHE A 14 -11.05 2.23 9.79
C PHE A 14 -9.71 1.49 9.89
N ILE A 15 -8.91 1.78 10.94
CA ILE A 15 -7.61 1.12 11.17
C ILE A 15 -7.77 -0.39 11.35
N LYS A 16 -8.77 -0.84 12.12
CA LYS A 16 -9.05 -2.27 12.26
C LYS A 16 -9.37 -2.96 10.93
N ILE A 17 -10.10 -2.31 10.02
CA ILE A 17 -10.39 -2.87 8.69
C ILE A 17 -9.11 -2.93 7.85
N GLU A 18 -8.28 -1.89 7.92
CA GLU A 18 -7.00 -1.83 7.23
C GLU A 18 -6.03 -2.94 7.68
N GLU A 19 -5.96 -3.22 8.99
CA GLU A 19 -5.08 -4.24 9.57
C GLU A 19 -5.57 -5.68 9.38
N SER A 20 -6.89 -5.90 9.44
CA SER A 20 -7.47 -7.26 9.41
C SER A 20 -8.02 -7.68 8.05
N GLU A 21 -8.15 -6.75 7.10
CA GLU A 21 -8.81 -6.93 5.80
C GLU A 21 -10.27 -7.42 5.91
N GLU A 22 -10.90 -7.27 7.08
CA GLU A 22 -12.26 -7.73 7.35
C GLU A 22 -13.30 -6.68 6.90
N PHE A 23 -13.54 -6.59 5.58
CA PHE A 23 -14.43 -5.59 4.97
C PHE A 23 -15.88 -5.62 5.47
N TRP A 24 -16.35 -6.77 5.98
CA TRP A 24 -17.68 -6.89 6.59
C TRP A 24 -17.88 -5.94 7.78
N ARG A 25 -16.80 -5.51 8.44
CA ARG A 25 -16.82 -4.51 9.52
C ARG A 25 -17.26 -3.12 9.06
N LEU A 26 -17.40 -2.85 7.76
CA LEU A 26 -18.05 -1.64 7.25
C LEU A 26 -19.54 -1.58 7.60
N ASN A 27 -20.17 -2.73 7.87
CA ASN A 27 -21.56 -2.79 8.29
C ASN A 27 -21.66 -2.97 9.80
N THR A 28 -22.34 -2.05 10.49
CA THR A 28 -22.58 -2.14 11.93
C THR A 28 -23.57 -3.25 12.32
N ASN A 29 -24.31 -3.80 11.36
CA ASN A 29 -25.31 -4.83 11.62
C ASN A 29 -24.74 -6.25 11.48
N ILE A 30 -23.48 -6.39 11.07
CA ILE A 30 -22.81 -7.69 10.87
C ILE A 30 -21.76 -7.83 11.96
N ASN A 31 -21.89 -8.88 12.78
CA ASN A 31 -20.98 -9.14 13.89
C ASN A 31 -20.01 -10.30 13.60
N ARG A 32 -20.30 -11.13 12.59
CA ARG A 32 -19.47 -12.26 12.17
C ARG A 32 -19.36 -12.31 10.65
N ALA A 33 -18.21 -12.77 10.15
CA ALA A 33 -17.97 -12.94 8.71
C ALA A 33 -19.00 -13.88 8.05
N GLU A 34 -19.45 -14.89 8.79
CA GLU A 34 -20.44 -15.90 8.37
C GLU A 34 -21.82 -15.32 8.06
N ASP A 35 -22.14 -14.15 8.63
CA ASP A 35 -23.42 -13.46 8.41
C ASP A 35 -23.42 -12.61 7.11
N CYS A 36 -22.29 -12.59 6.38
CA CYS A 36 -22.11 -11.81 5.16
C CYS A 36 -22.24 -12.71 3.92
N SER A 37 -23.23 -12.41 3.06
CA SER A 37 -23.34 -13.12 1.78
C SER A 37 -22.19 -12.75 0.83
N PRO A 38 -21.77 -13.66 -0.08
CA PRO A 38 -20.70 -13.39 -1.04
C PRO A 38 -20.93 -12.11 -1.87
N GLU A 39 -22.17 -11.86 -2.28
CA GLU A 39 -22.58 -10.68 -3.05
C GLU A 39 -22.38 -9.37 -2.28
N LYS A 40 -22.67 -9.37 -0.98
CA LYS A 40 -22.46 -8.20 -0.10
C LYS A 40 -20.98 -7.96 0.16
N MET A 41 -20.18 -9.02 0.21
CA MET A 41 -18.73 -8.91 0.40
C MET A 41 -18.07 -8.18 -0.78
N ILE A 42 -18.49 -8.48 -2.01
CA ILE A 42 -18.03 -7.75 -3.21
C ILE A 42 -18.40 -6.27 -3.11
N GLN A 43 -19.63 -5.94 -2.69
CA GLN A 43 -20.05 -4.55 -2.49
C GLN A 43 -19.21 -3.83 -1.43
N TYR A 44 -18.88 -4.49 -0.31
CA TYR A 44 -18.02 -3.91 0.72
C TYR A 44 -16.59 -3.70 0.25
N LEU A 45 -16.07 -4.57 -0.61
CA LEU A 45 -14.76 -4.41 -1.22
C LEU A 45 -14.71 -3.17 -2.12
N VAL A 46 -15.76 -2.93 -2.92
CA VAL A 46 -15.87 -1.71 -3.74
C VAL A 46 -15.93 -0.45 -2.86
N ILE A 47 -16.80 -0.44 -1.85
CA ILE A 47 -16.93 0.69 -0.92
C ILE A 47 -15.62 0.95 -0.18
N TRP A 48 -14.91 -0.10 0.25
CA TRP A 48 -13.61 0.03 0.87
C TRP A 48 -12.57 0.62 -0.09
N GLY A 49 -12.54 0.17 -1.34
CA GLY A 49 -11.66 0.72 -2.37
C GLY A 49 -11.85 2.22 -2.53
N GLU A 50 -13.10 2.69 -2.62
CA GLU A 50 -13.42 4.12 -2.70
C GLU A 50 -12.99 4.89 -1.45
N LEU A 51 -13.24 4.35 -0.25
CA LEU A 51 -12.83 4.97 1.02
C LEU A 51 -11.30 5.06 1.14
N TYR A 52 -10.59 4.02 0.72
CA TYR A 52 -9.15 3.96 0.76
C TYR A 52 -8.52 4.91 -0.27
N GLU A 53 -9.08 5.03 -1.47
CA GLU A 53 -8.68 6.06 -2.42
C GLU A 53 -8.88 7.48 -1.86
N GLN A 54 -10.01 7.74 -1.18
CA GLN A 54 -10.23 9.01 -0.50
C GLN A 54 -9.19 9.26 0.60
N HIS A 55 -8.83 8.23 1.38
CA HIS A 55 -7.75 8.28 2.38
C HIS A 55 -6.43 8.70 1.73
N LEU A 56 -6.00 7.99 0.66
CA LEU A 56 -4.77 8.28 -0.07
C LEU A 56 -4.78 9.69 -0.63
N SER A 57 -5.94 10.16 -1.10
CA SER A 57 -6.11 11.49 -1.65
C SER A 57 -5.87 12.60 -0.61
N LYS A 58 -6.32 12.40 0.64
CA LYS A 58 -6.27 13.39 1.74
C LYS A 58 -4.95 13.38 2.51
N ASN A 59 -4.31 12.22 2.68
CA ASN A 59 -3.20 12.06 3.63
C ASN A 59 -1.81 12.09 3.02
N GLN A 60 -1.67 11.81 1.73
CA GLN A 60 -0.35 11.86 1.12
C GLN A 60 -0.06 13.29 0.69
N THR A 61 1.00 13.88 1.25
CA THR A 61 1.65 15.03 0.61
C THR A 61 1.96 14.66 -0.84
N SER A 62 2.04 15.64 -1.75
CA SER A 62 2.43 15.40 -3.15
C SER A 62 3.68 14.51 -3.27
N GLU A 63 4.58 14.61 -2.29
CA GLU A 63 5.79 13.83 -2.15
C GLU A 63 5.53 12.38 -1.71
N SER A 64 4.72 12.12 -0.67
CA SER A 64 4.34 10.76 -0.27
C SER A 64 3.58 10.00 -1.37
N LYS A 65 2.72 10.69 -2.17
CA LYS A 65 2.07 10.10 -3.35
C LYS A 65 3.08 9.64 -4.39
N LYS A 66 4.09 10.48 -4.63
CA LYS A 66 5.18 10.17 -5.57
C LYS A 66 6.02 9.00 -5.08
N ILE A 67 6.39 8.98 -3.79
CA ILE A 67 7.16 7.90 -3.18
C ILE A 67 6.40 6.57 -3.26
N PHE A 68 5.11 6.56 -2.88
CA PHE A 68 4.27 5.36 -2.97
C PHE A 68 4.14 4.87 -4.42
N LYS A 69 3.88 5.78 -5.36
CA LYS A 69 3.81 5.42 -6.79
C LYS A 69 5.14 4.89 -7.32
N LEU A 70 6.26 5.48 -6.91
CA LEU A 70 7.60 4.99 -7.24
C LEU A 70 7.84 3.60 -6.67
N SER A 71 7.49 3.36 -5.40
CA SER A 71 7.58 2.04 -4.77
C SER A 71 6.76 1.01 -5.53
N LYS A 72 5.48 1.30 -5.78
CA LYS A 72 4.60 0.42 -6.56
C LYS A 72 5.21 0.05 -7.92
N ASN A 73 5.71 1.05 -8.64
CA ASN A 73 6.31 0.83 -9.95
C ASN A 73 7.60 -0.02 -9.86
N ILE A 74 8.39 0.16 -8.80
CA ILE A 74 9.60 -0.65 -8.55
C ILE A 74 9.20 -2.10 -8.25
N ASP A 75 8.19 -2.31 -7.41
CA ASP A 75 7.69 -3.65 -7.07
C ASP A 75 7.11 -4.37 -8.30
N GLU A 76 6.38 -3.65 -9.15
CA GLU A 76 5.87 -4.15 -10.42
C GLU A 76 7.03 -4.58 -11.35
N LEU A 77 8.07 -3.75 -11.48
CA LEU A 77 9.26 -4.10 -12.26
C LEU A 77 10.00 -5.32 -11.70
N LEU A 78 10.12 -5.44 -10.38
CA LEU A 78 10.74 -6.60 -9.74
C LEU A 78 9.93 -7.88 -10.00
N ALA A 79 8.61 -7.81 -9.88
CA ALA A 79 7.73 -8.94 -10.15
C ALA A 79 7.83 -9.39 -11.62
N LEU A 80 7.81 -8.45 -12.56
CA LEU A 80 7.94 -8.73 -14.00
C LEU A 80 9.27 -9.41 -14.33
N ASN A 81 10.38 -8.87 -13.86
CA ASN A 81 11.71 -9.45 -14.13
C ASN A 81 11.86 -10.82 -13.45
N LYS A 82 11.23 -11.04 -12.29
CA LYS A 82 11.20 -12.35 -11.66
C LYS A 82 10.45 -13.39 -12.50
N VAL A 83 9.31 -13.01 -13.10
CA VAL A 83 8.59 -13.88 -14.04
C VAL A 83 9.47 -14.23 -15.23
N ILE A 84 10.16 -13.25 -15.83
CA ILE A 84 11.08 -13.47 -16.96
C ILE A 84 12.20 -14.45 -16.59
N LEU A 85 12.85 -14.28 -15.43
CA LEU A 85 13.91 -15.18 -14.97
C LEU A 85 13.39 -16.61 -14.79
N MET A 86 12.23 -16.78 -14.14
CA MET A 86 11.59 -18.10 -13.97
C MET A 86 11.19 -18.72 -15.31
N SER A 87 10.71 -17.92 -16.26
CA SER A 87 10.41 -18.36 -17.62
C SER A 87 11.67 -18.85 -18.35
N CYS A 88 12.79 -18.13 -18.22
CA CYS A 88 14.07 -18.57 -18.78
C CYS A 88 14.55 -19.89 -18.16
N GLU A 89 14.48 -20.04 -16.84
CA GLU A 89 14.84 -21.29 -16.17
C GLU A 89 13.97 -22.46 -16.64
N ALA A 90 12.65 -22.28 -16.67
CA ALA A 90 11.72 -23.32 -17.10
C ALA A 90 12.00 -23.77 -18.54
N LEU A 91 12.24 -22.81 -19.44
CA LEU A 91 12.56 -23.07 -20.85
C LEU A 91 13.91 -23.78 -21.05
N LYS A 92 14.89 -23.58 -20.15
CA LYS A 92 16.15 -24.35 -20.17
C LYS A 92 15.94 -25.83 -19.90
N PHE A 93 14.98 -26.17 -19.04
CA PHE A 93 14.67 -27.56 -18.69
C PHE A 93 13.77 -28.24 -19.72
N THR A 94 12.68 -27.58 -20.13
CA THR A 94 11.71 -28.14 -21.08
C THR A 94 11.04 -27.02 -21.84
N PHE A 95 11.04 -27.13 -23.17
CA PHE A 95 10.33 -26.19 -24.01
C PHE A 95 8.83 -26.24 -23.73
N ASN A 96 8.25 -25.09 -23.37
CA ASN A 96 6.83 -24.92 -23.15
C ASN A 96 6.36 -23.68 -23.93
N GLN A 97 5.36 -23.87 -24.79
CA GLN A 97 4.84 -22.82 -25.67
C GLN A 97 4.25 -21.64 -24.90
N GLU A 98 3.52 -21.89 -23.80
CA GLU A 98 2.91 -20.83 -23.00
C GLU A 98 4.00 -19.95 -22.35
N ILE A 99 5.08 -20.57 -21.86
CA ILE A 99 6.21 -19.84 -21.26
C ILE A 99 6.98 -19.05 -22.32
N TYR A 100 7.12 -19.61 -23.52
CA TYR A 100 7.68 -18.90 -24.66
C TYR A 100 6.85 -17.66 -25.01
N ASP A 101 5.53 -17.80 -25.11
CA ASP A 101 4.62 -16.72 -25.46
C ASP A 101 4.65 -15.58 -24.42
N ILE A 102 4.85 -15.91 -23.13
CA ILE A 102 5.09 -14.91 -22.07
C ILE A 102 6.33 -14.07 -22.39
N LEU A 103 7.46 -14.68 -22.73
CA LEU A 103 8.69 -13.94 -23.06
C LEU A 103 8.53 -13.07 -24.31
N ILE A 104 7.84 -13.58 -25.34
CA ILE A 104 7.53 -12.78 -26.54
C ILE A 104 6.61 -11.60 -26.22
N SER A 105 5.65 -11.78 -25.30
CA SER A 105 4.75 -10.68 -24.87
C SER A 105 5.49 -9.53 -24.20
N TYR A 106 6.63 -9.83 -23.56
CA TYR A 106 7.54 -8.84 -22.98
C TYR A 106 8.55 -8.26 -24.00
N GLY A 107 8.46 -8.65 -25.28
CA GLY A 107 9.26 -8.10 -26.37
C GLY A 107 10.59 -8.81 -26.61
N TYR A 108 10.86 -9.92 -25.92
CA TYR A 108 12.05 -10.71 -26.15
C TYR A 108 11.96 -11.53 -27.44
N LYS A 109 13.12 -11.87 -28.01
CA LYS A 109 13.22 -12.71 -29.21
C LYS A 109 14.03 -13.95 -28.87
N LEU A 110 13.47 -15.10 -29.22
CA LEU A 110 14.07 -16.41 -28.98
C LEU A 110 14.10 -17.19 -30.29
N ASN A 111 15.30 -17.58 -30.72
CA ASN A 111 15.46 -18.49 -31.84
C ASN A 111 15.25 -19.94 -31.38
N VAL A 112 14.17 -20.59 -31.84
CA VAL A 112 13.81 -21.96 -31.46
C VAL A 112 14.35 -23.00 -32.45
N GLU A 113 14.84 -22.57 -33.63
CA GLU A 113 15.28 -23.47 -34.70
C GLU A 113 16.70 -24.01 -34.48
N ASN A 114 17.52 -23.28 -33.74
CA ASN A 114 18.89 -23.65 -33.45
C ASN A 114 19.12 -23.72 -31.93
N THR A 115 19.49 -24.90 -31.43
CA THR A 115 19.73 -25.18 -30.01
C THR A 115 20.79 -24.26 -29.38
N GLU A 116 21.88 -23.98 -30.08
CA GLU A 116 22.94 -23.09 -29.57
C GLU A 116 22.47 -21.65 -29.50
N SER A 117 21.77 -21.17 -30.53
CA SER A 117 21.15 -19.83 -30.53
C SER A 117 20.07 -19.71 -29.45
N TYR A 118 19.27 -20.75 -29.24
CA TYR A 118 18.22 -20.81 -28.23
C TYR A 118 18.77 -20.58 -26.82
N TYR A 119 19.76 -21.37 -26.41
CA TYR A 119 20.36 -21.23 -25.08
C TYR A 119 21.13 -19.92 -24.94
N ASN A 120 21.81 -19.45 -25.98
CA ASN A 120 22.48 -18.15 -25.97
C ASN A 120 21.50 -16.97 -25.83
N ASP A 121 20.34 -17.06 -26.46
CA ASP A 121 19.30 -16.04 -26.36
C ASP A 121 18.65 -16.06 -24.97
N LEU A 122 18.39 -17.25 -24.39
CA LEU A 122 17.95 -17.38 -23.00
C LEU A 122 18.95 -16.77 -22.00
N ASP A 123 20.24 -17.05 -22.15
CA ASP A 123 21.28 -16.49 -21.28
C ASP A 123 21.40 -14.96 -21.40
N LYS A 124 21.19 -14.41 -22.60
CA LYS A 124 21.15 -12.94 -22.80
C LYS A 124 19.96 -12.33 -22.07
N ILE A 125 18.76 -12.90 -22.24
CA ILE A 125 17.54 -12.43 -21.59
C ILE A 125 17.70 -12.48 -20.06
N GLU A 126 18.25 -13.58 -19.55
CA GLU A 126 18.49 -13.76 -18.12
C GLU A 126 19.48 -12.73 -17.56
N ARG A 127 20.58 -12.45 -18.27
CA ARG A 127 21.52 -11.39 -17.88
C ARG A 127 20.88 -10.01 -17.88
N GLU A 128 20.06 -9.73 -18.88
CA GLU A 128 19.37 -8.45 -18.99
C GLU A 128 18.34 -8.27 -17.85
N ALA A 129 17.51 -9.29 -17.59
CA ALA A 129 16.54 -9.28 -16.51
C ALA A 129 17.22 -9.12 -15.14
N ASN A 130 18.32 -9.85 -14.88
CA ASN A 130 19.12 -9.68 -13.66
C ASN A 130 19.68 -8.26 -13.51
N ALA A 131 20.15 -7.65 -14.60
CA ALA A 131 20.62 -6.27 -14.56
C ALA A 131 19.50 -5.28 -14.21
N TYR A 132 18.27 -5.51 -14.67
CA TYR A 132 17.11 -4.71 -14.26
C TYR A 132 16.72 -4.94 -12.81
N VAL A 133 16.77 -6.17 -12.29
CA VAL A 133 16.53 -6.47 -10.87
C VAL A 133 17.49 -5.69 -9.98
N ILE A 134 18.81 -5.76 -10.27
CA ILE A 134 19.83 -5.04 -9.49
C ILE A 134 19.56 -3.52 -9.49
N LYS A 135 19.18 -2.95 -10.63
CA LYS A 135 18.83 -1.53 -10.72
C LYS A 135 17.56 -1.19 -9.95
N ALA A 136 16.53 -2.03 -10.04
CA ALA A 136 15.27 -1.84 -9.32
C ALA A 136 15.47 -1.92 -7.81
N GLU A 137 16.23 -2.89 -7.31
CA GLU A 137 16.62 -3.00 -5.89
C GLU A 137 17.44 -1.79 -5.43
N HIS A 138 18.34 -1.28 -6.28
CA HIS A 138 19.09 -0.07 -5.99
C HIS A 138 18.16 1.15 -5.84
N TYR A 139 17.19 1.32 -6.74
CA TYR A 139 16.19 2.39 -6.62
C TYR A 139 15.28 2.20 -5.41
N GLN A 140 14.94 0.96 -5.05
CA GLN A 140 14.15 0.66 -3.85
C GLN A 140 14.87 1.14 -2.60
N LYS A 141 16.19 0.89 -2.49
CA LYS A 141 17.03 1.37 -1.37
C LYS A 141 17.21 2.90 -1.33
N MET A 142 17.01 3.58 -2.46
CA MET A 142 17.02 5.04 -2.53
C MET A 142 15.70 5.68 -2.10
N LEU A 143 14.62 4.90 -2.00
CA LEU A 143 13.38 5.42 -1.42
C LEU A 143 13.62 5.73 0.05
N PRO A 144 13.08 6.85 0.57
CA PRO A 144 13.13 7.13 1.98
C PRO A 144 12.47 5.97 2.72
N GLU A 145 13.22 5.32 3.61
CA GLU A 145 12.67 4.28 4.47
C GLU A 145 11.46 4.88 5.20
N PRO A 146 10.37 4.11 5.36
CA PRO A 146 9.30 4.53 6.24
C PRO A 146 9.97 4.83 7.58
N LYS A 147 9.93 6.09 8.01
CA LYS A 147 10.50 6.49 9.30
C LYS A 147 9.98 5.46 10.29
N GLU A 148 10.88 4.65 10.85
CA GLU A 148 10.53 3.82 11.99
C GLU A 148 9.89 4.78 12.98
N GLN A 149 8.57 4.67 13.14
CA GLN A 149 7.87 5.37 14.19
C GLN A 149 8.51 4.81 15.44
N GLY A 150 9.41 5.60 16.03
CA GLY A 150 10.16 5.16 17.20
C GLY A 150 9.20 4.53 18.19
N ASN A 151 9.52 3.31 18.61
CA ASN A 151 8.82 2.49 19.60
C ASN A 151 8.40 3.34 20.79
N ASN A 152 7.24 3.95 20.68
CA ASN A 152 6.52 4.54 21.77
C ASN A 152 5.19 3.77 21.76
N ASP A 153 4.98 2.95 22.80
CA ASP A 153 3.80 2.14 23.08
C ASP A 153 2.53 3.00 23.33
N TYR A 154 2.28 4.03 22.52
CA TYR A 154 1.07 4.81 22.61
C TYR A 154 0.00 4.17 21.74
N ASP A 155 -1.07 3.70 22.37
CA ASP A 155 -2.27 3.29 21.65
C ASP A 155 -2.94 4.53 21.03
N ILE A 156 -3.81 4.30 20.06
CA ILE A 156 -4.63 5.33 19.41
C ILE A 156 -5.45 6.16 20.41
N ASP A 157 -5.82 5.55 21.54
CA ASP A 157 -6.50 6.23 22.65
C ASP A 157 -5.57 7.22 23.37
N ASP A 158 -4.29 6.88 23.56
CA ASP A 158 -3.29 7.79 24.12
C ASP A 158 -3.01 8.97 23.18
N VAL A 159 -3.01 8.72 21.87
CA VAL A 159 -2.87 9.75 20.84
C VAL A 159 -4.07 10.71 20.87
N MET A 160 -5.29 10.18 20.96
CA MET A 160 -6.52 10.96 21.07
C MET A 160 -6.56 11.78 22.36
N ALA A 161 -6.18 11.19 23.50
CA ALA A 161 -6.04 11.89 24.77
C ALA A 161 -5.00 13.04 24.69
N SER A 162 -3.88 12.80 24.02
CA SER A 162 -2.86 13.81 23.77
C SER A 162 -3.40 14.98 22.92
N TYR A 163 -4.24 14.71 21.92
CA TYR A 163 -4.89 15.75 21.15
C TYR A 163 -5.82 16.61 22.01
N SER A 164 -6.61 15.99 22.89
CA SER A 164 -7.42 16.72 23.86
C SER A 164 -6.59 17.61 24.78
N ALA A 165 -5.50 17.08 25.33
CA ALA A 165 -4.60 17.83 26.20
C ALA A 165 -3.97 19.03 25.48
N ILE A 166 -3.48 18.83 24.24
CA ILE A 166 -2.82 19.90 23.47
C ILE A 166 -3.82 20.95 23.01
N LEU A 167 -5.03 20.55 22.58
CA LEU A 167 -6.05 21.48 22.11
C LEU A 167 -6.73 22.22 23.27
N GLY A 168 -6.78 21.62 24.46
CA GLY A 168 -7.38 22.20 25.65
C GLY A 168 -8.89 21.98 25.75
N PHE A 169 -9.43 20.99 25.03
CA PHE A 169 -10.83 20.56 25.12
C PHE A 169 -10.96 19.05 24.93
N ASP A 170 -12.01 18.47 25.51
CA ASP A 170 -12.33 17.06 25.32
C ASP A 170 -12.90 16.82 23.92
N ILE A 171 -12.27 15.92 23.15
CA ILE A 171 -12.68 15.59 21.79
C ILE A 171 -13.85 14.58 21.76
N GLY A 172 -14.24 14.01 22.89
CA GLY A 172 -15.39 13.10 23.06
C GLY A 172 -15.00 11.61 23.09
N ASP A 173 -15.98 10.72 22.91
CA ASP A 173 -15.76 9.27 22.93
C ASP A 173 -14.85 8.83 21.77
N TYR A 174 -13.69 8.28 22.12
CA TYR A 174 -12.64 7.84 21.18
C TYR A 174 -13.12 6.76 20.20
N ASN A 175 -14.13 5.97 20.57
CA ASN A 175 -14.70 4.94 19.70
C ASN A 175 -15.64 5.50 18.63
N GLU A 176 -16.12 6.74 18.81
CA GLU A 176 -17.05 7.41 17.90
C GLU A 176 -16.37 8.52 17.07
N ILE A 177 -15.11 8.84 17.36
CA ILE A 177 -14.37 9.84 16.60
C ILE A 177 -14.24 9.38 15.16
N THR A 178 -14.90 10.12 14.27
CA THR A 178 -14.88 9.85 12.84
C THR A 178 -13.51 10.12 12.27
N TYR A 179 -13.20 9.45 11.17
CA TYR A 179 -11.91 9.58 10.48
C TYR A 179 -11.59 11.04 10.14
N THR A 180 -12.55 11.78 9.56
CA THR A 180 -12.35 13.21 9.25
C THR A 180 -12.10 14.06 10.51
N LYS A 181 -12.80 13.78 11.62
CA LYS A 181 -12.61 14.50 12.89
C LYS A 181 -11.21 14.26 13.47
N TYR A 182 -10.73 13.01 13.46
CA TYR A 182 -9.39 12.67 13.90
C TYR A 182 -8.30 13.47 13.16
N PHE A 183 -8.34 13.48 11.83
CA PHE A 183 -7.35 14.21 11.03
C PHE A 183 -7.46 15.74 11.19
N ALA A 184 -8.67 16.27 11.41
CA ALA A 184 -8.84 17.68 11.74
C ALA A 184 -8.12 18.05 13.04
N CYS A 185 -8.29 17.24 14.10
CA CYS A 185 -7.59 17.41 15.37
C CYS A 185 -6.06 17.30 15.19
N GLN A 186 -5.58 16.28 14.48
CA GLN A 186 -4.16 16.10 14.17
C GLN A 186 -3.57 17.34 13.48
N LYS A 187 -4.28 17.90 12.49
CA LYS A 187 -3.83 19.10 11.78
C LYS A 187 -3.73 20.31 12.70
N GLN A 188 -4.70 20.52 13.58
CA GLN A 188 -4.69 21.62 14.55
C GLN A 188 -3.56 21.46 15.58
N VAL A 189 -3.35 20.25 16.10
CA VAL A 189 -2.24 19.92 17.00
C VAL A 189 -0.90 20.19 16.33
N ASN A 190 -0.70 19.70 15.11
CA ASN A 190 0.52 19.94 14.34
C ASN A 190 0.76 21.44 14.07
N ALA A 191 -0.29 22.21 13.80
CA ALA A 191 -0.19 23.66 13.64
C ALA A 191 0.24 24.34 14.95
N LYS A 192 -0.37 23.97 16.08
CA LYS A 192 -0.03 24.51 17.41
C LYS A 192 1.42 24.18 17.80
N ILE A 193 1.86 22.94 17.60
CA ILE A 193 3.26 22.53 17.84
C ILE A 193 4.23 23.34 16.95
N LYS A 194 3.92 23.50 15.66
CA LYS A 194 4.74 24.33 14.75
C LYS A 194 4.83 25.78 15.22
N SER A 195 3.73 26.38 15.66
CA SER A 195 3.71 27.74 16.19
C SER A 195 4.55 27.89 17.47
N ILE A 196 4.45 26.94 18.40
CA ILE A 196 5.27 26.92 19.63
C ILE A 196 6.75 26.81 19.28
N ASN A 197 7.12 25.89 18.38
CA ASN A 197 8.50 25.72 17.94
C ASN A 197 9.05 26.97 17.23
N ALA A 198 8.21 27.70 16.48
CA ALA A 198 8.61 28.96 15.85
C ALA A 198 8.80 30.09 16.88
N GLN A 199 8.03 30.10 17.97
CA GLN A 199 8.19 31.04 19.07
C GLN A 199 9.46 30.76 19.89
N ASN A 200 9.76 29.50 20.18
CA ASN A 200 10.93 29.10 20.97
C ASN A 200 12.27 29.25 20.22
N LYS A 201 12.24 29.45 18.90
CA LYS A 201 13.43 29.71 18.07
C LYS A 201 13.77 31.20 17.93
N LYS A 202 12.93 32.09 18.45
CA LYS A 202 13.21 33.53 18.57
C LYS A 202 13.79 33.81 19.95
#